data_AF-A0A5S3N5Z3-F1
#
_entry.id   AF-A0A5S3N5Z3-F1
#
_cell.length_a   1.000
_cell.length_b   1.000
_cell.length_c   1.000
_cell.angle_alpha   90.00
_cell.angle_beta   90.00
_cell.angle_gamma   90.00
#
_symmetry.space_group_name_H-M   'P 1'
#
loop_
_entity.id
_entity.type
_entity.pdbx_description
1 polymer ?
#
loop_
_entity_poly.entity_id
_entity_poly.type
_entity_poly.pdbx_seq_one_letter_code
_entity_poly.pdbx_strand_id
1 'polypeptide(L)'
;MEYLSYIFIFYVGFYFFRLAENHQKNKWLYGFLGIITYYSSSIIFMLFLKIFHEEEIGDFDFVSITMKSFLIGLLSIFFLFQSLSFIWGRKKKNKEKEINKIGKE
;
A
#
# COMPACT_ATOMS: atom_id res chain seq x y z
N MET A 1 10.18 -18.41 11.23
CA MET A 1 9.03 -17.52 10.97
C MET A 1 9.46 -16.09 10.62
N GLU A 2 10.50 -15.54 11.27
CA GLU A 2 10.95 -14.16 11.04
C GLU A 2 11.43 -13.86 9.61
N TYR A 3 12.14 -14.80 8.98
CA TYR A 3 12.65 -14.62 7.61
C TYR A 3 11.54 -14.44 6.57
N LEU A 4 10.38 -15.09 6.73
CA LEU A 4 9.26 -14.94 5.81
C LEU A 4 8.70 -13.51 5.85
N SER A 5 8.63 -12.91 7.03
CA SER A 5 8.17 -11.53 7.22
C SER A 5 9.07 -10.54 6.48
N TYR A 6 10.39 -10.71 6.60
CA TYR A 6 11.37 -9.84 5.91
C TYR A 6 11.29 -10.00 4.39
N ILE A 7 11.19 -11.25 3.90
CA ILE A 7 11.03 -11.52 2.47
C ILE A 7 9.73 -10.88 1.96
N PHE A 8 8.63 -11.04 2.70
CA PHE A 8 7.34 -10.45 2.35
C PHE A 8 7.44 -8.93 2.21
N ILE A 9 7.99 -8.23 3.21
CA ILE A 9 8.14 -6.77 3.20
C ILE A 9 9.08 -6.30 2.09
N PHE A 10 10.16 -7.05 1.85
CA PHE A 10 11.06 -6.77 0.73
C PHE A 10 10.30 -6.80 -0.60
N TYR A 11 9.45 -7.82 -0.82
CA TYR A 11 8.62 -7.88 -2.02
C TYR A 11 7.63 -6.73 -2.09
N VAL A 12 6.95 -6.37 -0.99
CA VAL A 12 6.04 -5.21 -0.97
C VAL A 12 6.77 -3.95 -1.43
N GLY A 13 7.92 -3.64 -0.82
CA GLY A 13 8.73 -2.49 -1.23
C GLY A 13 9.18 -2.57 -2.69
N PHE A 14 9.63 -3.74 -3.14
CA PHE A 14 10.07 -3.99 -4.52
C PHE A 14 8.97 -3.77 -5.55
N TYR A 15 7.74 -4.21 -5.27
CA TYR A 15 6.60 -3.99 -6.17
C TYR A 15 6.27 -2.50 -6.32
N PHE A 16 6.26 -1.75 -5.22
CA PHE A 16 6.03 -0.30 -5.24
C PHE A 16 7.19 0.46 -5.92
N PHE A 17 8.43 0.03 -5.69
CA PHE A 17 9.62 0.56 -6.37
C PHE A 17 9.47 0.43 -7.89
N ARG A 18 9.13 -0.77 -8.38
CA ARG A 18 8.95 -1.05 -9.81
C ARG A 18 7.77 -0.30 -10.41
N LEU A 19 6.68 -0.16 -9.65
CA LEU A 19 5.53 0.65 -10.09
C LEU A 19 5.95 2.11 -10.32
N ALA A 20 6.69 2.69 -9.37
CA ALA A 20 7.18 4.07 -9.50
C ALA A 20 8.18 4.22 -10.65
N GLU A 21 9.07 3.25 -10.83
CA GLU A 21 10.02 3.21 -11.96
C GLU A 21 9.31 3.26 -13.32
N ASN A 22 8.31 2.40 -13.51
CA ASN A 22 7.52 2.31 -14.75
C ASN A 22 6.78 3.61 -15.08
N HIS A 23 6.50 4.44 -14.08
CA HIS A 23 5.80 5.70 -14.21
C HIS A 23 6.71 6.93 -14.06
N GLN A 24 8.04 6.76 -14.13
CA GLN A 24 9.05 7.81 -13.99
C GLN A 24 8.86 8.67 -12.72
N LYS A 25 8.52 8.00 -11.61
CA LYS A 25 8.39 8.58 -10.26
C LYS A 25 9.61 8.21 -9.41
N ASN A 26 9.76 8.88 -8.26
CA ASN A 26 10.88 8.61 -7.34
C ASN A 26 10.76 7.21 -6.72
N LYS A 27 11.55 6.26 -7.24
CA LYS A 27 11.48 4.82 -6.94
C LYS A 27 11.68 4.53 -5.45
N TRP A 28 12.63 5.20 -4.81
CA TRP A 28 12.97 5.00 -3.39
C TRP A 28 11.82 5.43 -2.48
N LEU A 29 11.23 6.59 -2.74
CA LEU A 29 10.13 7.12 -1.94
C LEU A 29 8.94 6.16 -1.94
N TYR A 30 8.54 5.66 -3.12
CA TYR A 30 7.40 4.76 -3.22
C TYR A 30 7.71 3.35 -2.69
N GLY A 31 8.94 2.85 -2.85
CA GLY A 31 9.36 1.60 -2.22
C GLY A 31 9.19 1.64 -0.70
N PHE A 32 9.68 2.71 -0.05
CA PHE A 32 9.45 2.91 1.39
C PHE A 32 7.98 3.17 1.72
N LEU A 33 7.23 3.88 0.86
CA LEU A 33 5.82 4.16 1.07
C LEU A 33 4.99 2.86 1.21
N GLY A 34 5.25 1.85 0.38
CA GLY A 34 4.57 0.56 0.48
C GLY A 34 4.81 -0.13 1.82
N ILE A 35 6.07 -0.15 2.29
CA ILE A 35 6.46 -0.72 3.58
C ILE A 35 5.81 0.05 4.73
N ILE A 36 5.92 1.39 4.72
CA ILE A 36 5.34 2.26 5.74
C ILE A 36 3.83 2.08 5.80
N THR A 37 3.16 1.95 4.66
CA THR A 37 1.69 1.77 4.59
C THR A 37 1.25 0.47 5.28
N TYR A 38 2.00 -0.62 5.12
CA TYR A 38 1.69 -1.89 5.77
C TYR A 38 1.72 -1.77 7.31
N TYR A 39 2.77 -1.15 7.85
CA TYR A 39 2.90 -0.96 9.29
C TYR A 39 1.96 0.10 9.84
N SER A 40 1.80 1.22 9.14
CA SER A 40 0.93 2.32 9.57
C SER A 40 -0.53 1.89 9.60
N SER A 41 -1.02 1.14 8.61
CA SER A 41 -2.39 0.62 8.60
C SER A 41 -2.66 -0.34 9.76
N SER A 42 -1.70 -1.19 10.12
CA SER A 42 -1.80 -2.07 11.29
C SER A 42 -1.93 -1.27 12.58
N ILE A 43 -1.10 -0.23 12.75
CA ILE A 43 -1.15 0.66 13.93
C ILE A 43 -2.45 1.46 13.96
N ILE A 44 -2.87 2.03 12.83
CA ILE A 44 -4.12 2.79 12.71
C ILE A 44 -5.31 1.92 13.07
N PHE A 45 -5.35 0.67 12.64
CA PHE A 45 -6.42 -0.26 12.97
C PHE A 45 -6.46 -0.59 14.46
N MET A 46 -5.31 -0.79 15.09
CA MET A 46 -5.23 -1.00 16.54
C MET A 46 -5.71 0.22 17.32
N LEU A 47 -5.32 1.43 16.89
CA LEU A 47 -5.82 2.69 17.46
C LEU A 47 -7.32 2.86 17.25
N PHE A 48 -7.82 2.50 16.07
CA PHE A 48 -9.24 2.51 15.75
C PHE A 48 -10.03 1.61 16.71
N LEU A 49 -9.58 0.37 16.91
CA LEU A 49 -10.23 -0.53 17.87
C LEU A 49 -10.24 0.06 19.28
N LYS A 50 -9.11 0.61 19.76
CA LYS A 50 -9.03 1.21 21.10
C LYS A 50 -9.98 2.40 21.30
N ILE A 51 -10.22 3.20 20.25
CA ILE A 51 -11.06 4.40 20.34
C ILE A 51 -12.55 4.05 20.24
N PHE A 52 -12.90 3.08 19.39
CA PHE A 52 -14.29 2.78 19.04
C PHE A 52 -14.86 1.55 19.75
N HIS A 53 -14.02 0.65 20.26
CA HIS A 53 -14.43 -0.53 21.04
C HIS A 53 -13.83 -0.40 22.45
N GLU A 54 -14.66 -0.07 23.43
CA GLU A 54 -14.33 -0.11 24.86
C GLU A 54 -14.34 -1.56 25.40
N GLU A 55 -13.93 -2.54 24.59
CA GLU A 55 -13.90 -3.94 25.00
C GLU A 55 -12.65 -4.21 25.86
N GLU A 56 -12.83 -4.84 27.02
CA GLU A 56 -11.73 -5.43 27.79
C GLU A 56 -11.09 -6.53 26.94
N ILE A 57 -9.93 -6.22 26.33
CA ILE A 57 -9.22 -7.13 25.45
C ILE A 57 -8.75 -8.36 26.27
N GLY A 58 -9.47 -9.48 26.13
CA GLY A 58 -9.01 -10.76 26.66
C GLY A 58 -7.94 -11.41 25.77
N ASP A 59 -7.24 -12.43 26.27
CA ASP A 59 -6.17 -13.11 25.52
C ASP A 59 -6.64 -13.73 24.19
N PHE A 60 -7.90 -14.19 24.12
CA PHE A 60 -8.51 -14.69 22.88
C PHE A 60 -8.75 -13.57 21.86
N ASP A 61 -8.99 -12.34 22.30
CA ASP A 61 -9.13 -11.19 21.42
C ASP A 61 -7.80 -10.74 20.84
N PHE A 62 -6.69 -10.90 21.57
CA PHE A 62 -5.38 -10.50 21.07
C PHE A 62 -4.98 -11.21 19.77
N VAL A 63 -5.22 -12.54 19.70
CA VAL A 63 -4.95 -13.33 18.48
C VAL A 63 -5.86 -12.87 17.33
N SER A 64 -7.15 -12.66 17.61
CA SER A 64 -8.14 -12.17 16.64
C SER A 64 -7.77 -10.80 16.10
N ILE A 65 -7.40 -9.86 16.96
CA ILE A 65 -6.99 -8.50 16.63
C ILE A 65 -5.70 -8.51 15.80
N THR A 66 -4.73 -9.33 16.17
CA THR A 66 -3.46 -9.46 15.42
C THR A 66 -3.71 -10.00 14.02
N MET A 67 -4.55 -11.02 13.88
CA MET A 67 -4.92 -11.57 12.57
C MET A 67 -5.68 -10.57 11.71
N LYS A 68 -6.64 -9.83 12.29
CA LYS A 68 -7.35 -8.73 11.60
C LYS A 68 -6.40 -7.61 11.16
N SER A 69 -5.46 -7.23 12.02
CA SER A 69 -4.42 -6.23 11.73
C SER A 69 -3.49 -6.67 10.60
N PHE A 70 -3.13 -7.96 10.56
CA PHE A 70 -2.36 -8.48 9.44
C PHE A 70 -3.13 -8.36 8.11
N LEU A 71 -4.41 -8.76 8.10
CA LEU A 71 -5.27 -8.69 6.92
C LEU A 71 -5.54 -7.24 6.47
N ILE A 72 -5.75 -6.31 7.41
CA ILE A 72 -5.95 -4.90 7.08
C ILE A 72 -4.68 -4.28 6.48
N GLY A 73 -3.51 -4.72 6.96
CA GLY A 73 -2.21 -4.36 6.38
C GLY A 73 -2.12 -4.78 4.91
N LEU A 74 -2.45 -6.04 4.62
CA LEU A 74 -2.49 -6.59 3.26
C LEU A 74 -3.47 -5.86 2.35
N LEU A 75 -4.68 -5.60 2.84
CA LEU A 75 -5.70 -4.86 2.09
C LEU A 75 -5.23 -3.43 1.79
N SER A 76 -4.64 -2.76 2.77
CA SER A 76 -4.19 -1.37 2.63
C SER A 76 -3.10 -1.22 1.57
N ILE A 77 -2.09 -2.10 1.57
CA ILE A 77 -1.06 -2.06 0.53
C ILE A 77 -1.63 -2.38 -0.86
N PHE A 78 -2.60 -3.30 -0.95
CA PHE A 78 -3.25 -3.65 -2.21
C PHE A 78 -4.06 -2.46 -2.76
N PHE A 79 -4.88 -1.83 -1.92
CA PHE A 79 -5.66 -0.65 -2.31
C PHE A 79 -4.77 0.52 -2.71
N LEU A 80 -3.68 0.77 -1.97
CA LEU A 80 -2.74 1.84 -2.30
C LEU A 80 -2.04 1.56 -3.64
N PHE A 81 -1.54 0.34 -3.85
CA PHE A 81 -0.90 -0.06 -5.09
C PHE A 81 -1.86 0.11 -6.28
N GLN A 82 -3.09 -0.38 -6.14
CA GLN A 82 -4.11 -0.26 -7.18
C GLN A 82 -4.44 1.20 -7.48
N SER A 83 -4.61 2.02 -6.45
CA SER A 83 -4.89 3.46 -6.60
C SER A 83 -3.76 4.18 -7.34
N LEU A 84 -2.50 3.95 -6.95
CA LEU A 84 -1.34 4.55 -7.62
C LEU A 84 -1.24 4.10 -9.09
N SER A 85 -1.37 2.80 -9.35
CA SER A 85 -1.31 2.25 -10.71
C SER A 85 -2.39 2.85 -11.61
N PHE A 86 -3.59 3.06 -11.07
CA PHE A 86 -4.72 3.62 -11.78
C PHE A 86 -4.55 5.11 -12.06
N ILE A 87 -4.13 5.89 -11.06
CA ILE A 87 -3.88 7.33 -11.19
C ILE A 87 -2.78 7.58 -12.23
N TRP A 88 -1.69 6.80 -12.17
CA TRP A 88 -0.57 6.98 -13.09
C TRP A 88 -0.84 6.41 -14.48
N GLY A 89 -1.59 5.31 -14.59
CA GLY A 89 -2.07 4.78 -15.87
C GLY A 89 -2.95 5.78 -16.62
N ARG A 90 -3.84 6.49 -15.93
CA ARG A 90 -4.67 7.56 -16.52
C ARG A 90 -3.82 8.73 -17.02
N LYS A 91 -2.82 9.17 -16.24
CA LYS A 91 -1.92 10.28 -16.63
C LYS A 91 -1.11 9.96 -17.90
N LYS A 92 -0.67 8.71 -18.07
CA LYS A 92 0.04 8.27 -19.29
C LYS A 92 -0.86 8.35 -20.53
N LYS A 93 -2.10 7.84 -20.44
CA LYS A 93 -3.07 7.87 -21.55
C LYS A 93 -3.47 9.29 -21.96
N ASN A 94 -3.56 10.24 -21.02
CA ASN A 94 -3.91 11.63 -21.37
C ASN A 94 -2.78 12.35 -22.11
N LYS A 95 -1.51 12.18 -21.70
CA LYS A 95 -0.37 12.78 -22.42
C LYS A 95 -0.29 12.31 -23.88
N GLU A 96 -0.51 11.02 -24.11
CA GLU A 96 -0.48 10.46 -25.48
C GLU A 96 -1.59 11.02 -26.38
N LYS A 97 -2.78 11.28 -25.81
CA LYS A 97 -3.89 11.90 -26.54
C LYS A 97 -3.63 13.37 -26.90
N GLU A 98 -2.94 14.12 -26.04
CA GLU A 98 -2.58 15.52 -26.31
C GLU A 98 -1.52 15.62 -27.41
N ILE A 99 -0.48 14.79 -27.36
CA ILE A 99 0.59 14.77 -28.38
C ILE A 99 0.01 14.42 -29.77
N ASN A 100 -0.89 13.43 -29.84
CA ASN A 100 -1.56 13.05 -31.09
C ASN A 100 -2.53 14.11 -31.64
N LYS A 101 -2.96 15.08 -30.84
CA LYS A 101 -3.76 16.22 -31.31
C LYS A 101 -2.89 17.31 -31.93
N ILE A 102 -1.70 17.56 -31.38
CA ILE A 102 -0.76 18.58 -31.89
C ILE A 102 -0.17 18.17 -33.23
N GLY A 103 0.11 16.88 -33.45
CA GLY A 103 0.65 16.37 -34.73
C GLY A 103 -0.37 16.25 -35.87
N LYS A 104 -1.62 16.72 -35.68
CA LYS A 104 -2.68 16.73 -36.69
C LYS A 104 -3.02 18.14 -37.20
N GLU A 105 -2.37 19.17 -36.66
CA GLU A 105 -2.36 20.54 -37.18
C GLU A 105 -1.09 20.75 -38.04
#